data_AF-A0A644XZA1-F1
#
_entry.id   AF-A0A644XZA1-F1
#
_cell.length_a   1.000
_cell.length_b   1.000
_cell.length_c   1.000
_cell.angle_alpha   90.00
_cell.angle_beta   90.00
_cell.angle_gamma   90.00
#
_symmetry.space_group_name_H-M   'P 1'
#
loop_
_entity.id
_entity.type
_entity.pdbx_description
1 polymer ?
#
loop_
_entity_poly.entity_id
_entity_poly.type
_entity_poly.pdbx_seq_one_letter_code
_entity_poly.pdbx_strand_id
1 'polypeptide(L)'
;MEIDVEGEVVDVVELVGAQRPDIILLNDDDLTYAKVRLDGQSLGTVVQHVGDLDSPLARAVCWGAAWDMTRDGELLAADYVTMVLGAVGRETDPTAVQRTLGQALTAVTFYAPAEQRQQLGHELEKGLAHPVAGAERGSDRQLTFVRTLASAAGSAAAGEVVRAWFAGEEQVPGLEIDTDLRWHLLTQLARLGLAGTAEIAAELDRDHTISGEQSAAAARAALPDATDKAEAWRLATAAADVPNETQRSICLSFWRPGQEDLLRPYADRFLDVIKVMGAGAGGWDKKGIALRENVLKHLFPALVADEAFLAGLDTFLAENELTTPIRRSLAESRDDAYRALHAQAVARAHLATRGPAEEPAQLAVGEEPAGDPVPAVADAPAIGEEAGEVIALLGAADPALPDEDPGSAPTDSQG
;
A
#
# COMPACT_ATOMS: atom_id res chain seq x y z
N MET A 1 -27.29 21.69 4.90
CA MET A 1 -28.57 22.01 4.23
C MET A 1 -28.89 20.86 3.33
N GLU A 2 -30.16 20.49 3.18
CA GLU A 2 -30.56 19.37 2.32
C GLU A 2 -31.23 19.91 1.05
N ILE A 3 -30.77 19.46 -0.10
CA ILE A 3 -31.25 19.89 -1.43
C ILE A 3 -31.37 18.65 -2.30
N ASP A 4 -32.55 18.43 -2.88
CA ASP A 4 -32.76 17.40 -3.89
C ASP A 4 -32.18 17.86 -5.23
N VAL A 5 -31.29 17.03 -5.80
CA VAL A 5 -30.65 17.32 -7.09
C VAL A 5 -31.47 16.67 -8.20
N GLU A 6 -32.28 17.48 -8.90
CA GLU A 6 -33.02 17.06 -10.08
C GLU A 6 -32.40 17.64 -11.36
N GLY A 7 -31.80 16.79 -12.20
CA GLY A 7 -31.20 17.17 -13.48
C GLY A 7 -29.68 17.31 -13.44
N GLU A 8 -29.12 17.93 -14.47
CA GLU A 8 -27.65 18.08 -14.64
C GLU A 8 -27.08 19.24 -13.81
N VAL A 9 -27.86 20.30 -13.62
CA VAL A 9 -27.44 21.52 -12.91
C VAL A 9 -28.57 21.98 -12.00
N VAL A 10 -28.24 22.23 -10.73
CA VAL A 10 -29.15 22.77 -9.73
C VAL A 10 -28.51 23.99 -9.09
N ASP A 11 -29.17 25.14 -9.22
CA ASP A 11 -28.74 26.38 -8.59
C ASP A 11 -29.09 26.38 -7.10
N VAL A 12 -28.09 26.64 -6.24
CA VAL A 12 -28.28 26.78 -4.78
C VAL A 12 -28.33 28.26 -4.42
N VAL A 13 -29.48 28.89 -4.66
CA VAL A 13 -29.67 30.34 -4.52
C VAL A 13 -29.47 30.83 -3.08
N GLU A 14 -29.68 29.96 -2.09
CA GLU A 14 -29.51 30.23 -0.66
C GLU A 14 -28.06 30.51 -0.27
N LEU A 15 -27.08 30.07 -1.08
CA LEU A 15 -25.66 30.30 -0.85
C LEU A 15 -25.15 31.57 -1.56
N VAL A 16 -25.97 32.24 -2.37
CA VAL A 16 -25.58 33.45 -3.08
C VAL A 16 -25.34 34.58 -2.08
N GLY A 17 -24.11 35.09 -2.03
CA GLY A 17 -23.69 36.14 -1.11
C GLY A 17 -23.26 35.64 0.28
N ALA A 18 -23.33 34.34 0.53
CA ALA A 18 -22.74 33.74 1.72
C ALA A 18 -21.19 33.78 1.65
N GLN A 19 -20.53 33.81 2.81
CA GLN A 19 -19.09 33.60 2.87
C GLN A 19 -18.79 32.15 2.47
N ARG A 20 -17.90 31.96 1.49
CA ARG A 20 -17.50 30.62 1.05
C ARG A 20 -16.73 29.92 2.18
N PRO A 21 -17.12 28.71 2.62
CA PRO A 21 -16.33 27.90 3.55
C PRO A 21 -15.05 27.38 2.89
N ASP A 22 -14.13 26.81 3.67
CA ASP A 22 -12.91 26.20 3.12
C ASP A 22 -13.21 24.90 2.34
N ILE A 23 -14.27 24.18 2.73
CA ILE A 23 -14.75 22.95 2.09
C ILE A 23 -16.25 23.08 1.81
N ILE A 24 -16.65 22.78 0.58
CA ILE A 24 -18.03 22.49 0.20
C ILE A 24 -18.11 20.98 -0.04
N LEU A 25 -18.67 20.25 0.92
CA LEU A 25 -18.81 18.80 0.85
C LEU A 25 -20.24 18.44 0.44
N LEU A 26 -20.38 17.76 -0.70
CA LEU A 26 -21.65 17.19 -1.14
C LEU A 26 -21.84 15.81 -0.53
N ASN A 27 -23.09 15.41 -0.27
CA ASN A 27 -23.45 14.11 0.30
C ASN A 27 -22.71 13.83 1.63
N ASP A 28 -22.60 14.84 2.49
CA ASP A 28 -21.82 14.81 3.73
C ASP A 28 -22.34 13.77 4.75
N ASP A 29 -23.65 13.49 4.71
CA ASP A 29 -24.31 12.44 5.49
C ASP A 29 -24.49 11.10 4.73
N ASP A 30 -23.82 10.94 3.58
CA ASP A 30 -23.86 9.73 2.73
C ASP A 30 -25.29 9.26 2.39
N LEU A 31 -26.19 10.22 2.12
CA LEU A 31 -27.61 10.00 1.88
C LEU A 31 -27.91 9.34 0.53
N THR A 32 -26.98 9.37 -0.42
CA THR A 32 -27.16 8.80 -1.76
C THR A 32 -25.91 8.13 -2.30
N TYR A 33 -26.11 7.21 -3.25
CA TYR A 33 -25.03 6.55 -3.96
C TYR A 33 -24.57 7.42 -5.13
N ALA A 34 -23.54 8.24 -4.92
CA ALA A 34 -22.98 9.14 -5.92
C ALA A 34 -21.45 9.24 -5.82
N LYS A 35 -20.80 9.51 -6.96
CA LYS A 35 -19.39 9.94 -6.96
C LYS A 35 -19.36 11.45 -6.69
N VAL A 36 -18.72 11.85 -5.61
CA VAL A 36 -18.53 13.27 -5.27
C VAL A 36 -17.29 13.81 -5.97
N ARG A 37 -17.38 15.06 -6.46
CA ARG A 37 -16.27 15.81 -7.06
C ARG A 37 -16.06 17.10 -6.27
N LEU A 38 -14.91 17.20 -5.63
CA LEU A 38 -14.54 18.40 -4.90
C LEU A 38 -14.04 19.44 -5.89
N ASP A 39 -14.50 20.68 -5.74
CA ASP A 39 -13.93 21.80 -6.47
C ASP A 39 -12.47 22.06 -6.01
N GLY A 40 -11.70 22.78 -6.81
CA GLY A 40 -10.25 22.94 -6.58
C GLY A 40 -9.87 23.48 -5.19
N GLN A 41 -10.64 24.41 -4.62
CA GLN A 41 -10.35 24.93 -3.28
C GLN A 41 -10.71 23.90 -2.21
N SER A 42 -11.86 23.25 -2.33
CA SER A 42 -12.28 22.21 -1.38
C SER A 42 -11.32 21.00 -1.42
N LEU A 43 -10.89 20.58 -2.61
CA LEU A 43 -9.92 19.49 -2.78
C LEU A 43 -8.57 19.85 -2.15
N GLY A 44 -8.04 21.05 -2.39
CA GLY A 44 -6.80 21.51 -1.78
C GLY A 44 -6.86 21.49 -0.25
N THR A 45 -7.96 21.98 0.33
CA THR A 45 -8.20 21.92 1.78
C THR A 45 -8.28 20.47 2.26
N VAL A 46 -9.04 19.60 1.59
CA VAL A 46 -9.20 18.19 1.97
C VAL A 46 -7.86 17.45 1.93
N VAL A 47 -7.04 17.65 0.90
CA VAL A 47 -5.70 17.03 0.81
C VAL A 47 -4.81 17.38 2.00
N GLN A 48 -4.92 18.59 2.53
CA GLN A 48 -4.07 19.06 3.63
C GLN A 48 -4.67 18.84 5.03
N HIS A 49 -6.00 18.87 5.14
CA HIS A 49 -6.71 19.05 6.41
C HIS A 49 -7.87 18.07 6.64
N VAL A 50 -8.01 16.99 5.85
CA VAL A 50 -9.11 16.02 6.07
C VAL A 50 -9.13 15.44 7.48
N GLY A 51 -7.95 15.29 8.12
CA GLY A 51 -7.83 14.81 9.49
C GLY A 51 -8.33 15.78 10.55
N ASP A 52 -8.57 17.04 10.20
CA ASP A 52 -9.04 18.11 11.10
C ASP A 52 -10.58 18.20 11.13
N LEU A 53 -11.28 17.44 10.27
CA LEU A 53 -12.74 17.35 10.29
C LEU A 53 -13.22 16.54 11.50
N ASP A 54 -14.08 17.12 12.32
CA ASP A 54 -14.63 16.45 13.51
C ASP A 54 -15.50 15.22 13.14
N SER A 55 -16.33 15.35 12.09
CA SER A 55 -17.26 14.30 11.67
C SER A 55 -16.54 13.12 10.99
N PRO A 56 -16.58 11.90 11.56
CA PRO A 56 -16.02 10.72 10.91
C PRO A 56 -16.68 10.39 9.57
N LEU A 57 -17.97 10.68 9.44
CA LEU A 57 -18.71 10.45 8.20
C LEU A 57 -18.25 11.42 7.10
N ALA A 58 -18.06 12.71 7.44
CA ALA A 58 -17.52 13.68 6.50
C ALA A 58 -16.10 13.28 6.03
N ARG A 59 -15.26 12.78 6.94
CA ARG A 59 -13.95 12.21 6.57
C ARG A 59 -14.10 11.03 5.63
N ALA A 60 -15.01 10.09 5.91
CA ALA A 60 -15.27 8.94 5.05
C ALA A 60 -15.70 9.34 3.63
N VAL A 61 -16.57 10.34 3.49
CA VAL A 61 -16.97 10.89 2.18
C VAL A 61 -15.77 11.52 1.46
N CYS A 62 -14.94 12.30 2.18
CA CYS A 62 -13.70 12.87 1.64
C CYS A 62 -12.72 11.79 1.17
N TRP A 63 -12.52 10.72 1.95
CA TRP A 63 -11.68 9.57 1.57
C TRP A 63 -12.19 8.89 0.30
N GLY A 64 -13.51 8.65 0.23
CA GLY A 64 -14.16 8.07 -0.94
C GLY A 64 -14.01 8.93 -2.19
N ALA A 65 -14.31 10.23 -2.07
CA ALA A 65 -14.20 11.19 -3.17
C ALA A 65 -12.75 11.29 -3.68
N ALA A 66 -11.78 11.46 -2.78
CA ALA A 66 -10.37 11.56 -3.15
C ALA A 66 -9.85 10.28 -3.84
N TRP A 67 -10.26 9.10 -3.35
CA TRP A 67 -9.91 7.84 -4.00
C TRP A 67 -10.53 7.71 -5.39
N ASP A 68 -11.81 8.05 -5.54
CA ASP A 68 -12.49 8.04 -6.83
C ASP A 68 -11.87 9.02 -7.84
N MET A 69 -11.49 10.22 -7.40
CA MET A 69 -10.79 11.22 -8.20
C MET A 69 -9.39 10.73 -8.58
N THR A 70 -8.69 10.04 -7.66
CA THR A 70 -7.37 9.43 -7.95
C THR A 70 -7.48 8.38 -9.05
N ARG A 71 -8.50 7.52 -8.96
CA ARG A 71 -8.75 6.50 -9.96
C ARG A 71 -9.07 7.14 -11.32
N ASP A 72 -9.88 8.19 -11.34
CA ASP A 72 -10.29 8.82 -12.60
C ASP A 72 -9.24 9.79 -13.18
N GLY A 73 -8.06 9.93 -12.55
CA GLY A 73 -6.99 10.81 -13.02
C GLY A 73 -7.20 12.30 -12.72
N GLU A 74 -8.12 12.62 -11.80
CA GLU A 74 -8.46 13.99 -11.40
C GLU A 74 -7.70 14.45 -10.14
N LEU A 75 -7.22 13.51 -9.33
CA LEU A 75 -6.27 13.73 -8.23
C LEU A 75 -5.01 12.90 -8.51
N LEU A 76 -3.82 13.48 -8.33
CA LEU A 76 -2.58 12.74 -8.55
C LEU A 76 -2.37 11.71 -7.44
N ALA A 77 -1.82 10.54 -7.79
CA ALA A 77 -1.48 9.51 -6.81
C ALA A 77 -0.56 10.04 -5.69
N ALA A 78 0.36 10.95 -6.02
CA ALA A 78 1.24 11.60 -5.05
C ALA A 78 0.49 12.50 -4.06
N ASP A 79 -0.50 13.26 -4.53
CA ASP A 79 -1.33 14.11 -3.69
C ASP A 79 -2.25 13.27 -2.79
N TYR A 80 -2.77 12.15 -3.32
CA TYR A 80 -3.53 11.18 -2.53
C TYR A 80 -2.68 10.56 -1.41
N VAL A 81 -1.46 10.10 -1.71
CA VAL A 81 -0.54 9.58 -0.68
C VAL A 81 -0.22 10.64 0.37
N THR A 82 0.01 11.89 -0.05
CA THR A 82 0.21 13.03 0.86
C THR A 82 -0.98 13.21 1.80
N MET A 83 -2.21 13.19 1.27
CA MET A 83 -3.44 13.29 2.05
C MET A 83 -3.57 12.15 3.07
N VAL A 84 -3.27 10.91 2.65
CA VAL A 84 -3.30 9.75 3.56
C VAL A 84 -2.30 9.93 4.70
N LEU A 85 -1.04 10.23 4.39
CA LEU A 85 0.00 10.40 5.40
C LEU A 85 -0.29 11.54 6.38
N GLY A 86 -0.87 12.64 5.89
CA GLY A 86 -1.21 13.81 6.71
C GLY A 86 -2.33 13.58 7.72
N ALA A 87 -3.20 12.58 7.50
CA ALA A 87 -4.42 12.43 8.29
C ALA A 87 -4.68 11.03 8.88
N VAL A 88 -4.05 9.95 8.38
CA VAL A 88 -4.31 8.59 8.86
C VAL A 88 -3.94 8.39 10.35
N GLY A 89 -2.97 9.16 10.85
CA GLY A 89 -2.61 9.18 12.27
C GLY A 89 -3.71 9.73 13.18
N ARG A 90 -4.65 10.52 12.66
CA ARG A 90 -5.81 11.05 13.40
C ARG A 90 -7.09 10.23 13.19
N GLU A 91 -7.16 9.42 12.14
CA GLU A 91 -8.36 8.62 11.86
C GLU A 91 -8.58 7.56 12.94
N THR A 92 -9.78 7.54 13.52
CA THR A 92 -10.12 6.67 14.64
C THR A 92 -10.86 5.40 14.22
N ASP A 93 -11.48 5.38 13.03
CA ASP A 93 -12.11 4.17 12.50
C ASP A 93 -11.05 3.20 11.93
N PRO A 94 -10.86 2.00 12.51
CA PRO A 94 -9.87 1.04 12.05
C PRO A 94 -10.13 0.59 10.60
N THR A 95 -11.40 0.53 10.18
CA THR A 95 -11.77 0.13 8.81
C THR A 95 -11.33 1.19 7.81
N ALA A 96 -11.56 2.47 8.10
CA ALA A 96 -11.07 3.58 7.30
C ALA A 96 -9.54 3.59 7.24
N VAL A 97 -8.84 3.43 8.37
CA VAL A 97 -7.37 3.34 8.40
C VAL A 97 -6.86 2.24 7.47
N GLN A 98 -7.37 1.01 7.63
CA GLN A 98 -6.95 -0.13 6.82
C GLN A 98 -7.24 0.09 5.32
N ARG A 99 -8.44 0.56 4.99
CA ARG A 99 -8.85 0.83 3.60
C ARG A 99 -7.97 1.89 2.95
N THR A 100 -7.80 3.03 3.61
CA THR A 100 -7.07 4.18 3.08
C THR A 100 -5.58 3.87 2.90
N LEU A 101 -4.97 3.10 3.81
CA LEU A 101 -3.59 2.65 3.65
C LEU A 101 -3.43 1.63 2.51
N GLY A 102 -4.37 0.70 2.37
CA GLY A 102 -4.39 -0.22 1.23
C GLY A 102 -4.56 0.51 -0.11
N GLN A 103 -5.39 1.56 -0.13
CA GLN A 103 -5.55 2.46 -1.28
C GLN A 103 -4.28 3.25 -1.56
N ALA A 104 -3.55 3.73 -0.54
CA ALA A 104 -2.26 4.39 -0.72
C ALA A 104 -1.24 3.46 -1.39
N LEU A 105 -1.10 2.22 -0.90
CA LEU A 105 -0.25 1.21 -1.56
C LEU A 105 -0.67 0.95 -3.02
N THR A 106 -1.99 0.90 -3.27
CA THR A 106 -2.55 0.74 -4.61
C THR A 106 -2.25 1.94 -5.50
N ALA A 107 -2.35 3.16 -4.97
CA ALA A 107 -2.03 4.41 -5.66
C ALA A 107 -0.57 4.41 -6.12
N VAL A 108 0.36 4.09 -5.21
CA VAL A 108 1.79 3.97 -5.53
C VAL A 108 2.03 2.91 -6.60
N THR A 109 1.41 1.73 -6.47
CA THR A 109 1.70 0.59 -7.33
C THR A 109 1.14 0.75 -8.74
N PHE A 110 -0.09 1.25 -8.87
CA PHE A 110 -0.85 1.20 -10.12
C PHE A 110 -1.19 2.57 -10.71
N TYR A 111 -1.35 3.61 -9.90
CA TYR A 111 -1.80 4.93 -10.39
C TYR A 111 -0.66 5.93 -10.54
N ALA A 112 0.45 5.74 -9.83
CA ALA A 112 1.66 6.53 -10.03
C ALA A 112 2.40 6.10 -11.33
N PRO A 113 2.93 7.05 -12.12
CA PRO A 113 3.83 6.76 -13.23
C PRO A 113 5.00 5.89 -12.77
N ALA A 114 5.42 4.93 -13.61
CA ALA A 114 6.48 3.97 -13.29
C ALA A 114 7.76 4.65 -12.76
N GLU A 115 8.14 5.76 -13.37
CA GLU A 115 9.30 6.59 -13.02
C GLU A 115 9.21 7.25 -11.62
N GLN A 116 8.03 7.35 -11.01
CA GLN A 116 7.81 7.95 -9.70
C GLN A 116 7.54 6.94 -8.59
N ARG A 117 7.24 5.67 -8.93
CA ARG A 117 6.78 4.68 -7.93
C ARG A 117 7.80 4.44 -6.82
N GLN A 118 9.08 4.41 -7.16
CA GLN A 118 10.14 4.22 -6.17
C GLN A 118 10.19 5.38 -5.18
N GLN A 119 10.20 6.62 -5.67
CA GLN A 119 10.22 7.82 -4.82
C GLN A 119 8.96 7.91 -3.96
N LEU A 120 7.79 7.71 -4.54
CA LEU A 120 6.53 7.79 -3.80
C LEU A 120 6.37 6.65 -2.78
N GLY A 121 6.90 5.46 -3.10
CA GLY A 121 7.00 4.36 -2.16
C GLY A 121 7.91 4.70 -0.98
N HIS A 122 9.03 5.37 -1.23
CA HIS A 122 9.93 5.88 -0.19
C HIS A 122 9.26 6.93 0.72
N GLU A 123 8.45 7.82 0.14
CA GLU A 123 7.68 8.80 0.91
C GLU A 123 6.61 8.12 1.79
N LEU A 124 5.94 7.09 1.26
CA LEU A 124 4.96 6.30 2.01
C LEU A 124 5.60 5.55 3.19
N GLU A 125 6.73 4.87 2.98
CA GLU A 125 7.43 4.17 4.09
C GLU A 125 7.91 5.17 5.16
N LYS A 126 8.51 6.31 4.77
CA LYS A 126 9.00 7.32 5.71
C LYS A 126 7.85 7.93 6.49
N GLY A 127 6.76 8.27 5.81
CA GLY A 127 5.57 8.86 6.41
C GLY A 127 4.86 7.95 7.40
N LEU A 128 5.02 6.62 7.28
CA LEU A 128 4.42 5.64 8.19
C LEU A 128 5.20 5.44 9.51
N ALA A 129 6.45 5.88 9.59
CA ALA A 129 7.25 5.74 10.81
C ALA A 129 6.61 6.46 12.01
N HIS A 130 6.11 7.68 11.81
CA HIS A 130 5.46 8.44 12.87
C HIS A 130 4.12 7.81 13.33
N PRO A 131 3.19 7.41 12.44
CA PRO A 131 2.01 6.62 12.81
C PRO A 131 2.32 5.32 13.58
N VAL A 132 3.39 4.58 13.23
CA VAL A 132 3.80 3.38 13.96
C VAL A 132 4.19 3.71 15.40
N ALA A 133 5.01 4.75 15.59
CA ALA A 133 5.48 5.16 16.92
C ALA A 133 4.40 5.84 17.78
N GLY A 134 3.50 6.60 17.14
CA GLY A 134 2.49 7.42 17.81
C GLY A 134 1.14 6.74 18.05
N ALA A 135 0.89 5.58 17.47
CA ALA A 135 -0.35 4.83 17.71
C ALA A 135 -0.44 4.31 19.16
N GLU A 136 -1.67 4.11 19.64
CA GLU A 136 -1.91 3.43 20.91
C GLU A 136 -1.27 2.04 20.88
N ARG A 137 -0.46 1.74 21.90
CA ARG A 137 0.31 0.50 21.99
C ARG A 137 -0.62 -0.72 22.03
N GLY A 138 -0.35 -1.71 21.18
CA GLY A 138 -1.15 -2.93 21.04
C GLY A 138 -2.47 -2.74 20.30
N SER A 139 -2.73 -1.57 19.72
CA SER A 139 -3.98 -1.32 18.97
C SER A 139 -3.95 -1.91 17.56
N ASP A 140 -5.14 -2.21 17.03
CA ASP A 140 -5.33 -2.63 15.62
C ASP A 140 -4.75 -1.60 14.63
N ARG A 141 -4.78 -0.32 14.99
CA ARG A 141 -4.19 0.76 14.18
C ARG A 141 -2.67 0.63 14.14
N GLN A 142 -2.02 0.38 15.28
CA GLN A 142 -0.58 0.14 15.34
C GLN A 142 -0.19 -1.07 14.47
N LEU A 143 -0.92 -2.19 14.61
CA LEU A 143 -0.72 -3.38 13.76
C LEU A 143 -0.87 -3.05 12.27
N THR A 144 -1.89 -2.27 11.91
CA THR A 144 -2.14 -1.88 10.51
C THR A 144 -1.02 -1.00 9.97
N PHE A 145 -0.50 -0.05 10.75
CA PHE A 145 0.64 0.79 10.35
C PHE A 145 1.90 -0.05 10.14
N VAL A 146 2.23 -0.98 11.05
CA VAL A 146 3.39 -1.87 10.93
C VAL A 146 3.28 -2.75 9.68
N ARG A 147 2.12 -3.36 9.44
CA ARG A 147 1.88 -4.18 8.24
C ARG A 147 2.00 -3.36 6.96
N THR A 148 1.51 -2.12 6.97
CA THR A 148 1.57 -1.23 5.80
C THR A 148 3.00 -0.79 5.53
N LEU A 149 3.77 -0.42 6.55
CA LEU A 149 5.18 -0.05 6.42
C LEU A 149 5.98 -1.21 5.82
N ALA A 150 5.80 -2.43 6.35
CA ALA A 150 6.45 -3.62 5.79
C ALA A 150 6.06 -3.87 4.32
N SER A 151 4.82 -3.60 3.94
CA SER A 151 4.35 -3.75 2.55
C SER A 151 4.89 -2.65 1.62
N ALA A 152 5.05 -1.43 2.14
CA ALA A 152 5.60 -0.29 1.42
C ALA A 152 7.13 -0.36 1.28
N ALA A 153 7.81 -1.09 2.16
CA ALA A 153 9.26 -1.16 2.25
C ALA A 153 9.91 -1.37 0.87
N GLY A 154 10.67 -0.39 0.42
CA GLY A 154 11.40 -0.46 -0.85
C GLY A 154 12.86 -0.03 -0.71
N SER A 155 13.18 0.74 0.33
CA SER A 155 14.55 1.12 0.66
C SER A 155 15.30 0.05 1.46
N ALA A 156 16.63 0.16 1.46
CA ALA A 156 17.49 -0.65 2.30
C ALA A 156 17.15 -0.47 3.80
N ALA A 157 16.91 0.77 4.24
CA ALA A 157 16.58 1.10 5.62
C ALA A 157 15.26 0.46 6.07
N ALA A 158 14.19 0.57 5.27
CA ALA A 158 12.92 -0.08 5.58
C ALA A 158 13.07 -1.62 5.59
N GLY A 159 13.88 -2.18 4.67
CA GLY A 159 14.19 -3.60 4.66
C GLY A 159 14.91 -4.09 5.94
N GLU A 160 15.84 -3.29 6.48
CA GLU A 160 16.52 -3.57 7.74
C GLU A 160 15.56 -3.52 8.94
N VAL A 161 14.69 -2.51 9.00
CA VAL A 161 13.64 -2.42 10.05
C VAL A 161 12.73 -3.64 10.03
N VAL A 162 12.21 -4.03 8.86
CA VAL A 162 11.34 -5.21 8.71
C VAL A 162 12.09 -6.50 9.12
N ARG A 163 13.38 -6.60 8.79
CA ARG A 163 14.22 -7.73 9.20
C ARG A 163 14.41 -7.77 10.71
N ALA A 164 14.70 -6.63 11.34
CA ALA A 164 14.89 -6.53 12.78
C ALA A 164 13.62 -6.91 13.55
N TRP A 165 12.44 -6.48 13.08
CA TRP A 165 11.16 -6.92 13.64
C TRP A 165 10.95 -8.42 13.48
N PHE A 166 11.19 -8.97 12.28
CA PHE A 166 11.03 -10.42 12.05
C PHE A 166 11.98 -11.27 12.92
N ALA A 167 13.22 -10.82 13.10
CA ALA A 167 14.24 -11.46 13.92
C ALA A 167 14.01 -11.28 15.44
N GLY A 168 13.14 -10.34 15.83
CA GLY A 168 12.94 -9.96 17.24
C GLY A 168 14.11 -9.17 17.83
N GLU A 169 14.96 -8.58 16.98
CA GLU A 169 16.09 -7.72 17.36
C GLU A 169 15.61 -6.32 17.77
N GLU A 170 14.51 -5.86 17.17
CA GLU A 170 13.81 -4.63 17.52
C GLU A 170 12.33 -4.94 17.81
N GLN A 171 11.76 -4.25 18.79
CA GLN A 171 10.36 -4.42 19.19
C GLN A 171 9.58 -3.14 18.92
N VAL A 172 8.35 -3.31 18.41
CA VAL A 172 7.37 -2.23 18.40
C VAL A 172 6.67 -2.25 19.77
N PRO A 173 6.81 -1.21 20.61
CA PRO A 173 6.31 -1.26 21.98
C PRO A 173 4.82 -1.59 22.07
N GLY A 174 4.51 -2.66 22.80
CA GLY A 174 3.15 -3.16 23.03
C GLY A 174 2.52 -3.95 21.89
N LEU A 175 3.22 -4.14 20.77
CA LEU A 175 2.76 -4.98 19.67
C LEU A 175 3.45 -6.35 19.74
N GLU A 176 2.66 -7.40 19.93
CA GLU A 176 3.13 -8.76 19.79
C GLU A 176 3.29 -9.10 18.30
N ILE A 177 4.45 -9.64 17.92
CA ILE A 177 4.67 -10.18 16.58
C ILE A 177 4.21 -11.65 16.57
N ASP A 178 2.91 -11.82 16.46
CA ASP A 178 2.25 -13.12 16.36
C ASP A 178 2.55 -13.84 15.03
N THR A 179 2.12 -15.10 14.90
CA THR A 179 2.35 -15.94 13.73
C THR A 179 1.93 -15.28 12.41
N ASP A 180 0.78 -14.59 12.40
CA ASP A 180 0.25 -13.94 11.20
C ASP A 180 1.09 -12.72 10.79
N LEU A 181 1.55 -11.92 11.76
CA LEU A 181 2.47 -10.83 11.49
C LEU A 181 3.84 -11.35 11.07
N ARG A 182 4.36 -12.42 11.68
CA ARG A 182 5.64 -13.05 11.28
C ARG A 182 5.62 -13.48 9.81
N TRP A 183 4.57 -14.17 9.39
CA TRP A 183 4.39 -14.56 7.98
C TRP A 183 4.27 -13.37 7.04
N HIS A 184 3.57 -12.31 7.47
CA HIS A 184 3.48 -11.07 6.70
C HIS A 184 4.87 -10.44 6.51
N LEU A 185 5.64 -10.24 7.58
CA LEU A 185 6.99 -9.67 7.53
C LEU A 185 7.92 -10.51 6.65
N LEU A 186 7.93 -11.84 6.85
CA LEU A 186 8.73 -12.77 6.06
C LEU A 186 8.37 -12.73 4.58
N THR A 187 7.09 -12.60 4.23
CA THR A 187 6.65 -12.48 2.84
C THR A 187 7.17 -11.19 2.20
N GLN A 188 7.23 -10.07 2.95
CA GLN A 188 7.82 -8.83 2.44
C GLN A 188 9.35 -8.92 2.31
N LEU A 189 10.03 -9.58 3.24
CA LEU A 189 11.46 -9.87 3.11
C LEU A 189 11.76 -10.77 1.91
N ALA A 190 10.95 -11.80 1.69
CA ALA A 190 11.04 -12.67 0.52
C ALA A 190 10.83 -11.89 -0.78
N ARG A 191 9.81 -11.01 -0.83
CA ARG A 191 9.58 -10.10 -1.95
C ARG A 191 10.80 -9.25 -2.30
N LEU A 192 11.48 -8.73 -1.28
CA LEU A 192 12.66 -7.88 -1.41
C LEU A 192 13.95 -8.69 -1.66
N GLY A 193 13.90 -10.01 -1.65
CA GLY A 193 15.10 -10.87 -1.75
C GLY A 193 15.99 -10.83 -0.48
N LEU A 194 15.44 -10.37 0.64
CA LEU A 194 16.12 -10.28 1.94
C LEU A 194 15.88 -11.51 2.83
N ALA A 195 15.03 -12.43 2.38
CA ALA A 195 14.82 -13.77 2.92
C ALA A 195 14.61 -14.75 1.76
N GLY A 196 15.02 -16.00 1.93
CA GLY A 196 14.95 -17.04 0.91
C GLY A 196 14.20 -18.28 1.37
N THR A 197 14.37 -19.36 0.62
CA THR A 197 13.71 -20.64 0.90
C THR A 197 14.06 -21.23 2.26
N ALA A 198 15.25 -20.93 2.80
CA ALA A 198 15.71 -21.42 4.10
C ALA A 198 14.94 -20.78 5.26
N GLU A 199 14.78 -19.46 5.23
CA GLU A 199 14.00 -18.72 6.23
C GLU A 199 12.52 -19.12 6.17
N ILE A 200 11.98 -19.31 4.97
CA ILE A 200 10.60 -19.79 4.76
C ILE A 200 10.41 -21.21 5.31
N ALA A 201 11.36 -22.11 5.09
CA ALA A 201 11.30 -23.45 5.66
C ALA A 201 11.38 -23.42 7.19
N ALA A 202 12.28 -22.60 7.75
CA ALA A 202 12.44 -22.47 9.19
C ALA A 202 11.20 -21.87 9.87
N GLU A 203 10.47 -20.96 9.21
CA GLU A 203 9.20 -20.45 9.75
C GLU A 203 8.07 -21.47 9.60
N LEU A 204 8.02 -22.21 8.49
CA LEU A 204 7.08 -23.31 8.32
C LEU A 204 7.30 -24.42 9.38
N ASP A 205 8.54 -24.68 9.76
CA ASP A 205 8.88 -25.61 10.86
C ASP A 205 8.40 -25.13 12.23
N ARG A 206 8.08 -23.82 12.38
CA ARG A 206 7.46 -23.27 13.59
C ARG A 206 5.94 -23.31 13.51
N ASP A 207 5.37 -23.18 12.32
CA ASP A 207 3.93 -23.14 12.07
C ASP A 207 3.47 -24.27 11.12
N HIS A 208 3.33 -25.47 11.69
CA HIS A 208 2.87 -26.67 10.96
C HIS A 208 1.35 -26.69 10.71
N THR A 209 0.71 -25.52 10.62
CA THR A 209 -0.73 -25.41 10.35
C THR A 209 -1.00 -25.32 8.86
N ILE A 210 -2.28 -25.52 8.48
CA ILE A 210 -2.74 -25.32 7.10
C ILE A 210 -2.51 -23.86 6.66
N SER A 211 -2.73 -22.88 7.55
CA SER A 211 -2.44 -21.46 7.29
C SER A 211 -0.94 -21.19 7.15
N GLY A 212 -0.10 -21.91 7.89
CA GLY A 212 1.36 -21.88 7.73
C GLY A 212 1.81 -22.37 6.35
N GLU A 213 1.25 -23.48 5.86
CA GLU A 213 1.52 -23.97 4.50
C GLU A 213 1.10 -22.96 3.41
N GLN A 214 -0.06 -22.32 3.59
CA GLN A 214 -0.56 -21.27 2.69
C GLN A 214 0.38 -20.05 2.67
N SER A 215 0.82 -19.61 3.85
CA SER A 215 1.73 -18.47 4.01
C SER A 215 3.12 -18.78 3.45
N ALA A 216 3.64 -20.00 3.66
CA ALA A 216 4.89 -20.45 3.06
C ALA A 216 4.80 -20.47 1.52
N ALA A 217 3.67 -20.90 0.96
CA ALA A 217 3.45 -20.86 -0.49
C ALA A 217 3.38 -19.42 -1.03
N ALA A 218 2.74 -18.50 -0.31
CA ALA A 218 2.73 -17.07 -0.62
C ALA A 218 4.13 -16.46 -0.59
N ALA A 219 4.93 -16.75 0.45
CA ALA A 219 6.29 -16.25 0.58
C ALA A 219 7.20 -16.76 -0.55
N ARG A 220 7.10 -18.05 -0.91
CA ARG A 220 7.85 -18.61 -2.06
C ARG A 220 7.44 -17.95 -3.38
N ALA A 221 6.14 -17.73 -3.60
CA ALA A 221 5.65 -17.04 -4.78
C ALA A 221 6.09 -15.57 -4.86
N ALA A 222 6.44 -14.96 -3.72
CA ALA A 222 6.93 -13.59 -3.65
C ALA A 222 8.41 -13.43 -4.04
N LEU A 223 9.22 -14.50 -3.98
CA LEU A 223 10.67 -14.45 -4.23
C LEU A 223 11.00 -13.84 -5.61
N PRO A 224 11.98 -12.91 -5.71
CA PRO A 224 12.41 -12.27 -6.95
C PRO A 224 13.37 -13.15 -7.78
N ASP A 225 13.10 -14.46 -7.87
CA ASP A 225 13.90 -15.42 -8.64
C ASP A 225 13.10 -16.06 -9.77
N ALA A 226 13.74 -16.26 -10.93
CA ALA A 226 13.07 -16.81 -12.12
C ALA A 226 12.61 -18.26 -11.94
N THR A 227 13.36 -19.07 -11.21
CA THR A 227 13.01 -20.47 -10.91
C THR A 227 11.81 -20.52 -9.99
N ASP A 228 11.82 -19.72 -8.93
CA ASP A 228 10.72 -19.64 -7.97
C ASP A 228 9.44 -19.09 -8.62
N LYS A 229 9.54 -18.07 -9.49
CA LYS A 229 8.39 -17.59 -10.27
C LYS A 229 7.86 -18.65 -11.24
N ALA A 230 8.72 -19.41 -11.90
CA ALA A 230 8.29 -20.48 -12.79
C ALA A 230 7.52 -21.56 -12.02
N GLU A 231 8.00 -21.95 -10.84
CA GLU A 231 7.33 -22.93 -10.00
C GLU A 231 6.01 -22.40 -9.43
N ALA A 232 5.98 -21.18 -8.91
CA ALA A 232 4.76 -20.53 -8.44
C ALA A 232 3.68 -20.47 -9.54
N TRP A 233 4.08 -20.10 -10.77
CA TRP A 233 3.17 -20.09 -11.91
C TRP A 233 2.63 -21.49 -12.25
N ARG A 234 3.50 -22.51 -12.25
CA ARG A 234 3.12 -23.91 -12.49
C ARG A 234 2.12 -24.39 -11.44
N LEU A 235 2.37 -24.10 -10.16
CA LEU A 235 1.47 -24.44 -9.06
C LEU A 235 0.11 -23.74 -9.19
N ALA A 236 0.11 -22.45 -9.57
CA ALA A 236 -1.11 -21.68 -9.71
C ALA A 236 -2.00 -22.14 -10.88
N THR A 237 -1.40 -22.61 -11.98
CA THR A 237 -2.08 -22.81 -13.27
C THR A 237 -2.16 -24.26 -13.73
N ALA A 238 -1.10 -25.05 -13.57
CA ALA A 238 -0.94 -26.37 -14.20
C ALA A 238 -1.02 -27.54 -13.21
N ALA A 239 -0.57 -27.36 -11.97
CA ALA A 239 -0.58 -28.44 -10.96
C ALA A 239 -2.01 -28.91 -10.64
N ALA A 240 -2.21 -30.23 -10.52
CA ALA A 240 -3.54 -30.82 -10.35
C ALA A 240 -3.99 -30.91 -8.88
N ASP A 241 -3.05 -30.86 -7.95
CA ASP A 241 -3.17 -31.29 -6.56
C ASP A 241 -2.84 -30.19 -5.54
N VAL A 242 -2.96 -28.91 -5.94
CA VAL A 242 -2.80 -27.77 -5.03
C VAL A 242 -4.14 -27.45 -4.35
N PRO A 243 -4.20 -27.41 -3.01
CA PRO A 243 -5.40 -26.99 -2.28
C PRO A 243 -5.84 -25.57 -2.69
N ASN A 244 -7.15 -25.31 -2.69
CA ASN A 244 -7.70 -24.05 -3.22
C ASN A 244 -7.12 -22.80 -2.53
N GLU A 245 -7.02 -22.81 -1.19
CA GLU A 245 -6.49 -21.67 -0.44
C GLU A 245 -4.97 -21.50 -0.59
N THR A 246 -4.23 -22.60 -0.74
CA THR A 246 -2.80 -22.54 -1.10
C THR A 246 -2.61 -21.93 -2.49
N GLN A 247 -3.42 -22.35 -3.48
CA GLN A 247 -3.38 -21.78 -4.82
C GLN A 247 -3.77 -20.31 -4.83
N ARG A 248 -4.80 -19.92 -4.07
CA ARG A 248 -5.20 -18.52 -3.87
C ARG A 248 -4.03 -17.67 -3.33
N SER A 249 -3.34 -18.18 -2.31
CA SER A 249 -2.20 -17.52 -1.66
C SER A 249 -1.03 -17.31 -2.62
N ILE A 250 -0.76 -18.29 -3.49
CA ILE A 250 0.22 -18.18 -4.57
C ILE A 250 -0.21 -17.10 -5.57
N CYS A 251 -1.45 -17.13 -6.07
CA CYS A 251 -1.93 -16.17 -7.06
C CYS A 251 -1.86 -14.72 -6.53
N LEU A 252 -2.30 -14.49 -5.29
CA LEU A 252 -2.23 -13.18 -4.61
C LEU A 252 -0.79 -12.68 -4.42
N SER A 253 0.18 -13.58 -4.42
CA SER A 253 1.58 -13.29 -4.10
C SER A 253 2.51 -13.27 -5.31
N PHE A 254 1.98 -13.58 -6.49
CA PHE A 254 2.78 -13.73 -7.70
C PHE A 254 3.27 -12.38 -8.24
N TRP A 255 2.34 -11.43 -8.43
CA TRP A 255 2.63 -10.08 -8.91
C TRP A 255 3.16 -9.21 -7.77
N ARG A 256 4.46 -8.94 -7.76
CA ARG A 256 5.11 -8.15 -6.72
C ARG A 256 5.73 -6.87 -7.29
N PRO A 257 5.44 -5.69 -6.72
CA PRO A 257 6.09 -4.44 -7.11
C PRO A 257 7.61 -4.54 -6.97
N GLY A 258 8.35 -3.95 -7.92
CA GLY A 258 9.81 -4.04 -8.00
C GLY A 258 10.34 -5.27 -8.73
N GLN A 259 9.46 -6.13 -9.26
CA GLN A 259 9.81 -7.34 -10.02
C GLN A 259 9.23 -7.31 -11.45
N GLU A 260 8.88 -6.13 -11.97
CA GLU A 260 8.17 -5.95 -13.25
C GLU A 260 8.88 -6.61 -14.43
N ASP A 261 10.20 -6.46 -14.54
CA ASP A 261 10.98 -7.04 -15.64
C ASP A 261 11.01 -8.57 -15.61
N LEU A 262 11.11 -9.15 -14.41
CA LEU A 262 11.04 -10.60 -14.20
C LEU A 262 9.65 -11.15 -14.55
N LEU A 263 8.61 -10.36 -14.28
CA LEU A 263 7.21 -10.76 -14.38
C LEU A 263 6.59 -10.49 -15.76
N ARG A 264 7.18 -9.59 -16.57
CA ARG A 264 6.67 -9.21 -17.89
C ARG A 264 6.33 -10.39 -18.81
N PRO A 265 7.16 -11.46 -18.93
CA PRO A 265 6.83 -12.60 -19.78
C PRO A 265 5.56 -13.36 -19.38
N TYR A 266 5.06 -13.16 -18.16
CA TYR A 266 3.85 -13.83 -17.67
C TYR A 266 2.55 -13.17 -18.13
N ALA A 267 2.61 -11.95 -18.69
CA ALA A 267 1.45 -11.32 -19.30
C ALA A 267 0.94 -12.11 -20.51
N ASP A 268 1.83 -12.56 -21.40
CA ASP A 268 1.46 -13.42 -22.54
C ASP A 268 1.00 -14.81 -22.06
N ARG A 269 1.73 -15.39 -21.09
CA ARG A 269 1.37 -16.69 -20.51
C ARG A 269 -0.01 -16.68 -19.84
N PHE A 270 -0.42 -15.54 -19.29
CA PHE A 270 -1.76 -15.38 -18.74
C PHE A 270 -2.82 -15.58 -19.82
N LEU A 271 -2.66 -14.95 -20.99
CA LEU A 271 -3.60 -15.11 -22.11
C LEU A 271 -3.62 -16.55 -22.64
N ASP A 272 -2.47 -17.22 -22.69
CA ASP A 272 -2.40 -18.65 -23.03
C ASP A 272 -3.20 -19.50 -22.04
N VAL A 273 -3.05 -19.24 -20.74
CA VAL A 273 -3.82 -19.93 -19.69
C VAL A 273 -5.31 -19.67 -19.85
N ILE A 274 -5.73 -18.44 -20.12
CA ILE A 274 -7.14 -18.12 -20.35
C ILE A 274 -7.68 -18.86 -21.57
N LYS A 275 -6.93 -18.92 -22.67
CA LYS A 275 -7.35 -19.62 -23.89
C LYS A 275 -7.57 -21.11 -23.62
N VAL A 276 -6.63 -21.75 -22.94
CA VAL A 276 -6.73 -23.17 -22.55
C VAL A 276 -7.89 -23.40 -21.57
N MET A 277 -8.06 -22.49 -20.59
CA MET A 277 -9.16 -22.53 -19.62
C MET A 277 -10.53 -22.38 -20.28
N GLY A 278 -10.68 -21.44 -21.20
CA GLY A 278 -11.92 -21.16 -21.93
C GLY A 278 -12.35 -22.34 -22.82
N ALA A 279 -11.37 -23.03 -23.42
CA ALA A 279 -11.61 -24.26 -24.18
C ALA A 279 -11.89 -25.50 -23.29
N GLY A 280 -11.79 -25.38 -21.96
CA GLY A 280 -11.90 -26.52 -21.05
C GLY A 280 -10.77 -27.54 -21.21
N ALA A 281 -9.62 -27.14 -21.75
CA ALA A 281 -8.48 -28.02 -22.02
C ALA A 281 -7.45 -27.96 -20.88
N GLY A 282 -6.35 -28.72 -20.99
CA GLY A 282 -5.22 -28.63 -20.04
C GLY A 282 -5.57 -28.99 -18.58
N GLY A 283 -6.62 -29.77 -18.37
CA GLY A 283 -7.11 -30.14 -17.02
C GLY A 283 -8.04 -29.10 -16.39
N TRP A 284 -8.33 -27.99 -17.06
CA TRP A 284 -9.26 -26.97 -16.56
C TRP A 284 -10.70 -27.47 -16.49
N ASP A 285 -11.09 -28.45 -17.31
CA ASP A 285 -12.36 -29.18 -17.20
C ASP A 285 -12.58 -29.80 -15.80
N LYS A 286 -11.49 -30.29 -15.18
CA LYS A 286 -11.51 -30.93 -13.86
C LYS A 286 -11.31 -29.96 -12.69
N LYS A 287 -10.75 -28.77 -12.95
CA LYS A 287 -10.55 -27.74 -11.93
C LYS A 287 -11.88 -27.08 -11.56
N GLY A 288 -12.15 -26.98 -10.26
CA GLY A 288 -13.35 -26.32 -9.73
C GLY A 288 -13.36 -24.81 -9.99
N ILE A 289 -14.51 -24.18 -9.72
CA ILE A 289 -14.76 -22.75 -9.98
C ILE A 289 -13.77 -21.86 -9.21
N ALA A 290 -13.49 -22.18 -7.93
CA ALA A 290 -12.59 -21.39 -7.09
C ALA A 290 -11.17 -21.23 -7.71
N LEU A 291 -10.58 -22.31 -8.22
CA LEU A 291 -9.26 -22.26 -8.85
C LEU A 291 -9.24 -21.38 -10.10
N ARG A 292 -10.31 -21.43 -10.90
CA ARG A 292 -10.46 -20.61 -12.11
C ARG A 292 -10.61 -19.14 -11.75
N GLU A 293 -11.46 -18.83 -10.76
CA GLU A 293 -11.65 -17.46 -10.29
C GLU A 293 -10.39 -16.86 -9.69
N ASN A 294 -9.61 -17.63 -8.91
CA ASN A 294 -8.34 -17.17 -8.37
C ASN A 294 -7.37 -16.77 -9.49
N VAL A 295 -7.27 -17.56 -10.57
CA VAL A 295 -6.44 -17.19 -11.73
C VAL A 295 -6.99 -15.96 -12.44
N LEU A 296 -8.29 -15.93 -12.76
CA LEU A 296 -8.91 -14.81 -13.47
C LEU A 296 -8.76 -13.47 -12.73
N LYS A 297 -8.95 -13.49 -11.40
CA LYS A 297 -8.95 -12.28 -10.55
C LYS A 297 -7.55 -11.86 -10.11
N HIS A 298 -6.69 -12.82 -9.76
CA HIS A 298 -5.44 -12.52 -9.06
C HIS A 298 -4.19 -12.73 -9.94
N LEU A 299 -4.30 -13.40 -11.09
CA LEU A 299 -3.20 -13.51 -12.05
C LEU A 299 -3.31 -12.58 -13.26
N PHE A 300 -4.33 -11.72 -13.33
CA PHE A 300 -4.36 -10.66 -14.34
C PHE A 300 -3.12 -9.77 -14.19
N PRO A 301 -2.38 -9.47 -15.28
CA PRO A 301 -1.06 -8.84 -15.22
C PRO A 301 -1.12 -7.31 -15.02
N ALA A 302 -1.96 -6.81 -14.11
CA ALA A 302 -2.19 -5.38 -13.89
C ALA A 302 -0.88 -4.60 -13.63
N LEU A 303 0.08 -5.22 -12.94
CA LEU A 303 1.35 -4.59 -12.57
C LEU A 303 2.22 -4.25 -13.80
N VAL A 304 2.14 -5.06 -14.86
CA VAL A 304 2.95 -4.94 -16.08
C VAL A 304 2.11 -4.61 -17.31
N ALA A 305 0.81 -4.32 -17.12
CA ALA A 305 -0.11 -3.99 -18.20
C ALA A 305 0.22 -2.60 -18.76
N ASP A 306 0.67 -2.56 -20.01
CA ASP A 306 0.88 -1.36 -20.80
C ASP A 306 -0.14 -1.27 -21.94
N GLU A 307 -0.09 -0.18 -22.73
CA GLU A 307 -0.98 0.03 -23.86
C GLU A 307 -0.92 -1.12 -24.89
N ALA A 308 0.27 -1.70 -25.10
CA ALA A 308 0.45 -2.79 -26.04
C ALA A 308 -0.23 -4.08 -25.56
N PHE A 309 -0.08 -4.41 -24.27
CA PHE A 309 -0.78 -5.54 -23.67
C PHE A 309 -2.30 -5.35 -23.74
N LEU A 310 -2.83 -4.16 -23.43
CA LEU A 310 -4.28 -3.93 -23.47
C LEU A 310 -4.86 -3.99 -24.89
N ALA A 311 -4.14 -3.48 -25.90
CA ALA A 311 -4.52 -3.65 -27.30
C ALA A 311 -4.50 -5.13 -27.73
N GLY A 312 -3.51 -5.90 -27.25
CA GLY A 312 -3.45 -7.35 -27.43
C GLY A 312 -4.60 -8.07 -26.74
N LEU A 313 -4.98 -7.66 -25.53
CA LEU A 313 -6.13 -8.19 -24.80
C LEU A 313 -7.45 -7.89 -25.50
N ASP A 314 -7.63 -6.70 -26.06
CA ASP A 314 -8.83 -6.36 -26.84
C ASP A 314 -8.95 -7.23 -28.10
N THR A 315 -7.83 -7.46 -28.80
CA THR A 315 -7.77 -8.39 -29.92
C THR A 315 -8.10 -9.81 -29.47
N PHE A 316 -7.50 -10.27 -28.37
CA PHE A 316 -7.75 -11.59 -27.78
C PHE A 316 -9.24 -11.79 -27.44
N LEU A 317 -9.89 -10.79 -26.84
CA LEU A 317 -11.31 -10.82 -26.50
C LEU A 317 -12.20 -10.87 -27.75
N ALA A 318 -11.80 -10.23 -28.85
CA ALA A 318 -12.53 -10.24 -30.11
C ALA A 318 -12.40 -11.57 -30.87
N GLU A 319 -11.24 -12.20 -30.83
CA GLU A 319 -10.93 -13.40 -31.62
C GLU A 319 -11.24 -14.73 -30.93
N ASN A 320 -11.34 -14.76 -29.60
CA ASN A 320 -11.53 -15.98 -28.84
C ASN A 320 -12.96 -16.09 -28.31
N GLU A 321 -13.59 -17.26 -28.55
CA GLU A 321 -14.86 -17.64 -27.94
C GLU A 321 -14.62 -18.02 -26.47
N LEU A 322 -15.08 -17.15 -25.56
CA LEU A 322 -14.94 -17.31 -24.12
C LEU A 322 -16.32 -17.37 -23.47
N THR A 323 -16.43 -18.14 -22.39
CA THR A 323 -17.65 -18.15 -21.57
C THR A 323 -17.91 -16.76 -20.97
N THR A 324 -19.18 -16.42 -20.75
CA THR A 324 -19.59 -15.11 -20.19
C THR A 324 -18.85 -14.74 -18.90
N PRO A 325 -18.65 -15.63 -17.90
CA PRO A 325 -17.93 -15.29 -16.69
C PRO A 325 -16.46 -14.90 -16.93
N ILE A 326 -15.76 -15.62 -17.82
CA ILE A 326 -14.36 -15.32 -18.17
C ILE A 326 -14.28 -13.97 -18.88
N ARG A 327 -15.13 -13.76 -19.91
CA ARG A 327 -15.17 -12.50 -20.67
C ARG A 327 -15.43 -11.30 -19.77
N ARG A 328 -16.39 -11.42 -18.84
CA ARG A 328 -16.71 -10.36 -17.88
C ARG A 328 -15.51 -10.04 -16.97
N SER A 329 -14.89 -11.06 -16.37
CA SER A 329 -13.75 -10.85 -15.46
C SER A 329 -12.58 -10.15 -16.15
N LEU A 330 -12.31 -10.50 -17.41
CA LEU A 330 -11.27 -9.85 -18.21
C LEU A 330 -11.63 -8.42 -18.60
N ALA A 331 -12.89 -8.16 -18.98
CA ALA A 331 -13.35 -6.82 -19.30
C ALA A 331 -13.26 -5.88 -18.09
N GLU A 332 -13.67 -6.34 -16.90
CA GLU A 332 -13.54 -5.58 -15.64
C GLU A 332 -12.08 -5.25 -15.33
N SER A 333 -11.18 -6.25 -15.40
CA SER A 333 -9.75 -6.06 -15.13
C SER A 333 -9.08 -5.14 -16.16
N ARG A 334 -9.49 -5.24 -17.42
CA ARG A 334 -9.04 -4.36 -18.51
C ARG A 334 -9.47 -2.92 -18.27
N ASP A 335 -10.71 -2.69 -17.88
CA ASP A 335 -11.23 -1.33 -17.65
C ASP A 335 -10.50 -0.65 -16.47
N ASP A 336 -10.19 -1.40 -15.40
CA ASP A 336 -9.35 -0.89 -14.31
C ASP A 336 -7.91 -0.59 -14.76
N ALA A 337 -7.32 -1.42 -15.64
CA ALA A 337 -5.98 -1.18 -16.19
C ALA A 337 -5.94 0.05 -17.11
N TYR A 338 -6.94 0.24 -17.98
CA TYR A 338 -7.05 1.47 -18.79
C TYR A 338 -7.17 2.71 -17.91
N ARG A 339 -7.96 2.63 -16.84
CA ARG A 339 -8.10 3.71 -15.87
C ARG A 339 -6.77 4.05 -15.20
N ALA A 340 -6.01 3.05 -14.78
CA ALA A 340 -4.67 3.23 -14.22
C ALA A 340 -3.71 3.91 -15.22
N LEU A 341 -3.67 3.47 -16.48
CA LEU A 341 -2.83 4.11 -17.53
C LEU A 341 -3.25 5.55 -17.80
N HIS A 342 -4.55 5.85 -17.79
CA HIS A 342 -5.05 7.21 -17.93
C HIS A 342 -4.54 8.12 -16.79
N ALA A 343 -4.71 7.69 -15.53
CA ALA A 343 -4.23 8.45 -14.38
C ALA A 343 -2.70 8.68 -14.42
N GLN A 344 -1.92 7.67 -14.81
CA GLN A 344 -0.48 7.80 -15.01
C GLN A 344 -0.14 8.82 -16.11
N ALA A 345 -0.87 8.81 -17.23
CA ALA A 345 -0.65 9.76 -18.32
C ALA A 345 -0.96 11.20 -17.89
N VAL A 346 -2.05 11.42 -17.13
CA VAL A 346 -2.37 12.74 -16.56
C VAL A 346 -1.26 13.20 -15.61
N ALA A 347 -0.78 12.34 -14.73
CA ALA A 347 0.32 12.67 -13.82
C ALA A 347 1.60 13.06 -14.58
N ARG A 348 1.98 12.32 -15.63
CA ARG A 348 3.12 12.70 -16.50
C ARG A 348 2.93 14.07 -17.15
N ALA A 349 1.73 14.36 -17.65
CA ALA A 349 1.43 15.65 -18.24
C ALA A 349 1.54 16.80 -17.21
N HIS A 350 1.10 16.56 -15.97
CA HIS A 350 1.23 17.54 -14.88
C HIS A 350 2.70 17.81 -14.49
N LEU A 351 3.55 16.79 -14.49
CA LEU A 351 4.97 16.97 -14.18
C LEU A 351 5.69 17.74 -15.27
N ALA A 352 5.34 17.50 -16.53
CA ALA A 352 5.92 18.20 -17.68
C ALA A 352 5.63 19.72 -17.64
N THR A 353 4.51 20.14 -17.05
CA THR A 353 4.14 21.56 -16.93
C THR A 353 4.75 22.28 -15.74
N ARG A 354 5.21 21.55 -14.70
CA ARG A 354 5.85 22.14 -13.51
C ARG A 354 7.30 22.59 -13.71
N GLY A 355 7.94 22.24 -14.83
CA GLY A 355 9.38 22.49 -15.06
C GLY A 355 10.26 21.67 -14.11
N PRO A 356 11.58 21.54 -14.37
CA PRO A 356 12.49 20.96 -13.38
C PRO A 356 12.44 21.84 -12.12
N ALA A 357 12.23 21.23 -10.95
CA ALA A 357 12.35 21.93 -9.68
C ALA A 357 13.71 22.63 -9.64
N GLU A 358 13.73 23.95 -9.42
CA GLU A 358 14.98 24.65 -9.13
C GLU A 358 15.62 23.96 -7.92
N GLU A 359 16.84 23.46 -8.09
CA GLU A 359 17.67 22.98 -6.98
C GLU A 359 17.66 24.05 -5.88
N PRO A 360 17.44 23.69 -4.60
CA PRO A 360 17.50 24.66 -3.53
C PRO A 360 18.87 25.32 -3.58
N ALA A 361 18.87 26.64 -3.82
CA ALA A 361 20.07 27.44 -3.93
C ALA A 361 20.98 27.14 -2.73
N GLN A 362 22.18 26.64 -3.01
CA GLN A 362 23.22 26.50 -2.01
C GLN A 362 23.42 27.87 -1.35
N LEU A 363 22.95 27.98 -0.11
CA LEU A 363 23.25 29.12 0.75
C LEU A 363 24.77 29.20 0.86
N ALA A 364 25.35 30.24 0.24
CA ALA A 364 26.75 30.57 0.35
C ALA A 364 27.09 30.76 1.83
N VAL A 365 27.80 29.79 2.39
CA VAL A 365 28.40 29.91 3.73
C VAL A 365 29.49 30.97 3.61
N GLY A 366 29.28 32.07 4.32
CA GLY A 366 30.25 33.16 4.44
C GLY A 366 31.56 32.68 5.08
N GLU A 367 32.66 33.27 4.64
CA GLU A 367 34.00 33.07 5.20
C GLU A 367 34.03 33.30 6.71
N GLU A 368 34.51 32.32 7.48
CA GLU A 368 35.03 32.52 8.83
C GLU A 368 36.58 32.46 8.85
N PRO A 369 37.24 33.25 9.72
CA PRO A 369 38.67 33.53 9.61
C PRO A 369 39.54 32.45 10.27
N ALA A 370 40.78 32.37 9.78
CA ALA A 370 41.80 31.41 10.17
C ALA A 370 42.19 31.45 11.66
N GLY A 371 42.20 30.28 12.29
CA GLY A 371 42.81 30.01 13.61
C GLY A 371 43.58 28.68 13.59
N ASP A 372 44.75 28.68 14.26
CA ASP A 372 45.86 27.69 14.19
C ASP A 372 45.56 26.25 14.70
N PRO A 373 46.43 25.26 14.38
CA PRO A 373 46.09 23.83 14.38
C PRO A 373 46.36 23.11 15.72
N VAL A 374 45.55 22.10 16.03
CA VAL A 374 45.71 21.16 17.17
C VAL A 374 45.42 19.72 16.68
N PRO A 375 46.12 18.67 17.19
CA PRO A 375 46.57 17.55 16.37
C PRO A 375 45.64 16.32 16.33
N ALA A 376 45.97 15.43 15.39
CA ALA A 376 45.23 14.23 15.01
C ALA A 376 44.94 13.24 16.14
N VAL A 377 43.70 12.74 16.15
CA VAL A 377 43.26 11.50 16.81
C VAL A 377 42.57 10.63 15.77
N ALA A 378 42.89 9.34 15.79
CA ALA A 378 42.63 8.34 14.74
C ALA A 378 41.18 7.81 14.71
N ASP A 379 40.77 7.42 13.50
CA ASP A 379 39.71 6.50 13.04
C ASP A 379 38.45 6.28 13.90
N ALA A 380 37.33 6.78 13.37
CA ALA A 380 35.98 6.24 13.55
C ALA A 380 35.30 6.14 12.16
N PRO A 381 34.61 5.04 11.81
CA PRO A 381 33.95 4.92 10.50
C PRO A 381 32.64 5.73 10.50
N ALA A 382 32.41 6.43 9.38
CA ALA A 382 31.20 7.19 9.12
C ALA A 382 29.99 6.26 8.94
N ILE A 383 28.96 6.46 9.75
CA ILE A 383 27.61 5.92 9.56
C ILE A 383 26.71 7.13 9.32
N GLY A 384 26.06 7.17 8.16
CA GLY A 384 25.23 8.29 7.72
C GLY A 384 23.99 8.49 8.59
N GLU A 385 23.70 9.75 8.88
CA GLU A 385 22.62 10.25 9.75
C GLU A 385 21.21 9.71 9.43
N GLU A 386 20.97 9.14 8.24
CA GLU A 386 19.64 8.72 7.76
C GLU A 386 19.11 7.40 8.37
N ALA A 387 19.99 6.43 8.66
CA ALA A 387 19.58 5.24 9.42
C ALA A 387 19.28 5.62 10.89
N GLY A 388 19.97 6.64 11.39
CA GLY A 388 19.77 7.22 12.70
C GLY A 388 18.40 7.87 12.85
N GLU A 389 17.84 8.52 11.83
CA GLU A 389 16.53 9.20 11.96
C GLU A 389 15.37 8.20 12.13
N VAL A 390 15.34 7.13 11.32
CA VAL A 390 14.30 6.09 11.40
C VAL A 390 14.44 5.27 12.69
N ILE A 391 15.67 4.89 13.06
CA ILE A 391 15.94 4.13 14.28
C ILE A 391 15.79 5.00 15.54
N ALA A 392 16.16 6.28 15.51
CA ALA A 392 16.02 7.19 16.66
C ALA A 392 14.55 7.58 16.91
N LEU A 393 13.74 7.72 15.85
CA LEU A 393 12.28 7.92 16.00
C LEU A 393 11.58 6.71 16.63
N LEU A 394 12.09 5.48 16.41
CA LEU A 394 11.58 4.26 17.01
C LEU A 394 12.19 3.97 18.41
N GLY A 395 13.43 4.40 18.65
CA GLY A 395 14.19 4.11 19.88
C GLY A 395 14.11 5.15 21.02
N ALA A 396 13.60 6.36 20.79
CA ALA A 396 13.63 7.45 21.79
C ALA A 396 12.50 7.43 22.85
N ALA A 397 11.90 6.26 23.14
CA ALA A 397 10.94 6.10 24.23
C ALA A 397 11.63 5.66 25.54
N ASP A 398 12.07 6.68 26.30
CA ASP A 398 12.25 6.76 27.78
C ASP A 398 13.68 6.63 28.37
N PRO A 399 13.98 7.42 29.44
CA PRO A 399 13.81 6.85 30.78
C PRO A 399 13.20 7.79 31.85
N ALA A 400 12.35 7.17 32.69
CA ALA A 400 12.24 7.27 34.15
C ALA A 400 11.00 7.98 34.73
N LEU A 401 10.07 7.17 35.24
CA LEU A 401 9.18 7.54 36.35
C LEU A 401 9.93 7.37 37.68
N PRO A 402 9.87 8.32 38.63
CA PRO A 402 10.45 8.15 39.96
C PRO A 402 9.59 7.22 40.83
N ASP A 403 10.28 6.44 41.67
CA ASP A 403 9.73 5.53 42.70
C ASP A 403 8.69 6.23 43.59
N GLU A 404 7.49 5.64 43.70
CA GLU A 404 6.57 5.92 44.81
C GLU A 404 6.66 4.84 45.90
N ASP A 405 6.92 5.33 47.10
CA ASP A 405 7.11 4.68 48.40
C ASP A 405 5.84 3.97 48.91
N PRO A 406 5.88 2.69 49.33
CA PRO A 406 4.71 2.00 49.84
C PRO A 406 4.57 2.22 51.36
N GLY A 407 3.76 3.19 51.78
CA GLY A 407 3.54 3.37 53.21
C GLY A 407 2.41 4.32 53.59
N SER A 408 1.20 3.77 53.79
CA SER A 408 0.44 3.88 55.05
C SER A 408 -1.05 3.56 54.83
N ALA A 409 -1.48 2.43 55.36
CA ALA A 409 -2.88 2.17 55.67
C ALA A 409 -3.36 3.08 56.81
N PRO A 410 -4.68 3.32 56.89
CA PRO A 410 -5.33 3.30 58.19
C PRO A 410 -6.46 2.26 58.22
N THR A 411 -6.26 1.27 59.08
CA THR A 411 -7.33 0.68 59.88
C THR A 411 -7.98 1.76 60.74
N ASP A 412 -9.30 1.92 60.69
CA ASP A 412 -10.17 1.46 61.78
C ASP A 412 -11.66 1.78 61.56
N SER A 413 -12.46 0.72 61.69
CA SER A 413 -13.75 0.59 62.40
C SER A 413 -14.74 1.77 62.43
N GLN A 414 -15.92 1.57 61.82
CA GLN A 414 -17.17 1.13 62.47
C GLN A 414 -18.04 0.47 61.37
N GLY A 415 -18.57 -0.75 61.48
CA GLY A 415 -18.55 -1.72 62.58
C GLY A 415 -18.78 -3.15 62.11
#